data_AF-A0A969NXQ5-F1
#
_entry.id   AF-A0A969NXQ5-F1
#
_cell.length_a   1.000
_cell.length_b   1.000
_cell.length_c   1.000
_cell.angle_alpha   90.00
_cell.angle_beta   90.00
_cell.angle_gamma   90.00
#
_symmetry.space_group_name_H-M   'P 1'
#
loop_
_entity.id
_entity.type
_entity.pdbx_description
1 polymer ?
#
loop_
_entity_poly.entity_id
_entity_poly.type
_entity_poly.pdbx_seq_one_letter_code
_entity_poly.pdbx_strand_id
1 'polypeptide(L)'
;MMKDEFIQAIHAQNKLELTFYSKEDGHELIRICAPMDYGPSRRANNKDDRYHFWDYDSDTKRHTLSLLPDQVIDIKVLSKKFNPAEFITWNTQTSPWFVQRDWDQFS
;
A
#
# COMPACT_ATOMS: atom_id res chain seq x y z
N MET A 1 -7.78 5.99 12.94
CA MET A 1 -8.71 6.28 11.83
C MET A 1 -8.09 5.88 10.50
N MET A 2 -7.23 6.69 9.88
CA MET A 2 -6.64 6.36 8.56
C MET A 2 -5.88 5.01 8.53
N LYS A 3 -5.08 4.71 9.57
CA LYS A 3 -4.40 3.41 9.69
C LYS A 3 -5.38 2.23 9.77
N ASP A 4 -6.46 2.40 10.53
CA ASP A 4 -7.45 1.34 10.75
C ASP A 4 -8.23 1.07 9.46
N GLU A 5 -8.63 2.12 8.73
CA GLU A 5 -9.28 2.02 7.43
C GLU A 5 -8.38 1.34 6.39
N PHE A 6 -7.09 1.69 6.40
CA PHE A 6 -6.09 1.06 5.55
C PHE A 6 -5.96 -0.44 5.85
N ILE A 7 -5.84 -0.82 7.12
CA ILE A 7 -5.75 -2.24 7.53
C ILE A 7 -7.04 -3.00 7.20
N GLN A 8 -8.21 -2.39 7.42
CA GLN A 8 -9.49 -2.99 7.03
C GLN A 8 -9.57 -3.20 5.51
N ALA A 9 -9.05 -2.26 4.71
CA ALA A 9 -9.00 -2.40 3.26
C ALA A 9 -8.03 -3.50 2.80
N ILE A 10 -6.93 -3.75 3.53
CA ILE A 10 -6.08 -4.94 3.31
C ILE A 10 -6.93 -6.20 3.49
N HIS A 11 -7.60 -6.35 4.64
CA HIS A 11 -8.38 -7.55 4.95
C HIS A 11 -9.52 -7.77 3.97
N ALA A 12 -10.22 -6.70 3.61
CA ALA A 12 -11.34 -6.77 2.68
C ALA A 12 -10.91 -6.74 1.20
N GLN A 13 -9.61 -6.65 0.88
CA GLN A 13 -9.09 -6.53 -0.49
C GLN A 13 -9.67 -5.35 -1.28
N ASN A 14 -9.98 -4.25 -0.60
CA ASN A 14 -10.52 -3.05 -1.22
C ASN A 14 -9.41 -2.17 -1.81
N LYS A 15 -9.65 -1.63 -3.01
CA LYS A 15 -8.83 -0.53 -3.55
C LYS A 15 -9.06 0.74 -2.73
N LEU A 16 -8.09 1.63 -2.80
CA LEU A 16 -8.11 2.94 -2.14
C LEU A 16 -7.95 4.04 -3.19
N GLU A 17 -8.54 5.19 -2.92
CA GLU A 17 -8.11 6.47 -3.47
C GLU A 17 -7.20 7.12 -2.43
N LEU A 18 -5.93 7.29 -2.79
CA LEU A 18 -4.88 7.83 -1.93
C LEU A 18 -4.58 9.27 -2.36
N THR A 19 -4.58 10.20 -1.40
CA THR A 19 -4.05 11.54 -1.58
C THR A 19 -2.75 11.69 -0.79
N PHE A 20 -1.66 12.08 -1.46
CA PHE A 20 -0.35 12.23 -0.81
C PHE A 20 0.48 13.33 -1.47
N TYR A 21 1.45 13.88 -0.73
CA TYR A 21 2.39 14.85 -1.30
C TYR A 21 3.55 14.14 -2.01
N SER A 22 3.67 14.32 -3.33
CA SER A 22 4.82 13.84 -4.08
C SER A 22 5.98 14.81 -3.96
N LYS A 23 7.08 14.35 -3.36
CA LYS A 23 8.32 15.14 -3.31
C LYS A 23 8.98 15.30 -4.68
N GLU A 24 8.76 14.32 -5.57
CA GLU A 24 9.29 14.34 -6.93
C GLU A 24 8.58 15.39 -7.78
N ASP A 25 7.24 15.45 -7.67
CA ASP A 25 6.42 16.38 -8.46
C ASP A 25 6.18 17.73 -7.77
N GLY A 26 6.52 17.84 -6.48
CA GLY A 26 6.38 19.06 -5.69
C GLY A 26 4.93 19.48 -5.41
N HIS A 27 3.97 18.57 -5.55
CA HIS A 27 2.54 18.82 -5.30
C HIS A 27 1.80 17.55 -4.87
N GLU A 28 0.54 17.72 -4.48
CA GLU A 28 -0.34 16.62 -4.07
C GLU A 28 -0.80 15.80 -5.28
N LEU A 29 -0.77 14.49 -5.14
CA LEU A 29 -1.26 13.55 -6.12
C LEU A 29 -2.42 12.73 -5.55
N ILE A 30 -3.39 12.42 -6.41
CA ILE A 30 -4.46 11.48 -6.14
C ILE A 30 -4.24 10.25 -7.02
N ARG A 31 -4.24 9.05 -6.41
CA ARG A 31 -3.94 7.78 -7.08
C ARG A 31 -4.88 6.67 -6.62
N ILE A 32 -5.23 5.79 -7.53
CA ILE A 32 -5.91 4.53 -7.22
C ILE A 32 -4.88 3.49 -6.86
N CYS A 33 -5.00 2.92 -5.66
CA CYS A 33 -4.02 1.99 -5.15
C CYS A 33 -4.66 0.72 -4.57
N ALA A 34 -3.89 -0.37 -4.52
CA ALA A 34 -4.15 -1.46 -3.58
C ALA A 34 -3.31 -1.24 -2.31
N PRO A 35 -3.89 -1.32 -1.10
CA PRO A 35 -3.13 -1.35 0.14
C PRO A 35 -2.39 -2.69 0.23
N MET A 36 -1.06 -2.64 0.17
CA MET A 36 -0.22 -3.83 0.22
C MET A 36 0.11 -4.20 1.66
N ASP A 37 0.66 -3.30 2.48
CA ASP A 37 1.08 -3.65 3.84
C ASP A 37 1.23 -2.41 4.71
N TYR A 38 1.28 -2.61 6.03
CA TYR A 38 1.65 -1.57 6.97
C TYR A 38 2.77 -2.06 7.88
N GLY A 39 3.95 -1.44 7.78
CA GLY A 39 5.11 -1.82 8.56
C GLY A 39 6.40 -1.16 8.07
N PRO A 40 7.56 -1.53 8.64
CA PRO A 40 8.82 -0.95 8.24
C PRO A 40 9.27 -1.51 6.88
N SER A 41 9.86 -0.66 6.05
CA SER A 41 10.55 -1.16 4.86
C SER A 41 11.79 -1.95 5.26
N ARG A 42 11.86 -3.23 4.88
CA ARG A 42 13.04 -4.08 5.12
C ARG A 42 14.32 -3.50 4.51
N ARG A 43 14.20 -2.72 3.42
CA ARG A 43 15.32 -2.10 2.68
C ARG A 43 15.72 -0.72 3.21
N ALA A 44 14.82 0.00 3.88
CA ALA A 44 15.12 1.35 4.34
C ALA A 44 15.97 1.33 5.62
N ASN A 45 16.85 2.33 5.76
CA ASN A 45 17.60 2.55 7.00
C ASN A 45 16.67 3.04 8.12
N ASN A 46 15.72 3.92 7.78
CA ASN A 46 14.64 4.28 8.68
C ASN A 46 13.67 3.10 8.84
N LYS A 47 13.45 2.67 10.09
CA LYS A 47 12.59 1.54 10.49
C LYS A 47 11.21 1.97 11.01
N ASP A 48 10.80 3.21 10.76
CA ASP A 48 9.45 3.67 11.00
C ASP A 48 8.45 2.93 10.10
N ASP A 49 7.25 2.72 10.63
CA ASP A 49 6.15 2.10 9.89
C ASP A 49 5.69 2.99 8.73
N ARG A 50 5.36 2.33 7.61
CA ARG A 50 4.94 2.98 6.36
C ARG A 50 3.69 2.32 5.83
N TYR A 51 2.94 3.09 5.08
CA TYR A 51 1.90 2.57 4.20
C TYR A 51 2.54 2.12 2.89
N HIS A 52 2.42 0.83 2.59
CA HIS A 52 2.88 0.25 1.33
C HIS A 52 1.70 0.07 0.39
N PHE A 53 1.81 0.60 -0.83
CA PHE A 53 0.76 0.59 -1.83
C PHE A 53 1.26 0.02 -3.15
N TRP A 54 0.33 -0.59 -3.89
CA TRP A 54 0.47 -0.81 -5.32
C TRP A 54 -0.32 0.27 -6.05
N ASP A 55 0.38 1.13 -6.78
CA ASP A 55 -0.16 2.23 -7.57
C ASP A 55 -0.55 1.75 -8.98
N TYR A 56 -1.86 1.76 -9.24
CA TYR A 56 -2.40 1.37 -10.54
C TYR A 56 -2.22 2.46 -11.60
N ASP A 57 -1.99 3.70 -11.20
CA ASP A 57 -1.86 4.85 -12.10
C ASP A 57 -0.39 5.24 -12.33
N SER A 58 0.58 4.45 -11.83
CA SER A 58 2.00 4.67 -12.10
C SER A 58 2.34 4.32 -13.55
N ASP A 59 2.82 5.32 -14.29
CA ASP A 59 3.34 5.17 -15.66
C ASP A 59 4.74 4.54 -15.70
N THR A 60 5.38 4.35 -14.54
CA THR A 60 6.72 3.77 -14.43
C THR A 60 6.69 2.27 -14.15
N LYS A 61 7.80 1.59 -14.43
CA LYS A 61 7.98 0.16 -14.09
C LYS A 61 7.85 -0.14 -12.58
N ARG A 62 7.89 0.87 -11.70
CA ARG A 62 7.79 0.71 -10.24
C ARG A 62 6.44 1.19 -9.75
N HIS A 63 5.48 0.27 -9.71
CA HIS A 63 4.15 0.55 -9.16
C HIS A 63 4.11 0.58 -7.63
N THR A 64 5.20 0.25 -6.91
CA THR A 64 5.17 0.24 -5.44
C THR A 64 5.45 1.61 -4.85
N LEU A 65 4.50 2.14 -4.06
CA LEU A 65 4.67 3.34 -3.25
C LEU A 65 4.84 2.93 -1.77
N SER A 66 5.71 3.65 -1.04
CA SER A 66 5.98 3.37 0.38
C SER A 66 6.14 4.68 1.13
N LEU A 67 5.06 5.11 1.77
CA LEU A 67 4.92 6.45 2.32
C LEU A 67 4.94 6.41 3.85
N LEU A 68 5.69 7.32 4.45
CA LEU A 68 5.57 7.59 5.89
C LEU A 68 4.19 8.21 6.18
N PRO A 69 3.65 8.06 7.40
CA PRO A 69 2.34 8.59 7.74
C PRO A 69 2.19 10.10 7.52
N ASP A 70 3.27 10.87 7.67
CA ASP A 70 3.30 12.33 7.44
C ASP A 70 3.21 12.74 5.96
N GLN A 71 3.43 11.80 5.04
CA GLN A 71 3.32 12.03 3.60
C GLN A 71 1.90 11.78 3.07
N VAL A 72 1.08 11.05 3.83
CA VAL A 72 -0.29 10.70 3.45
C VAL A 72 -1.24 11.77 3.95
N ILE A 73 -2.04 12.32 3.04
CA ILE A 73 -2.99 13.39 3.32
C ILE A 73 -4.38 12.80 3.57
N ASP A 74 -4.82 11.89 2.71
CA ASP A 74 -6.11 11.22 2.82
C ASP A 74 -6.10 9.79 2.26
N ILE A 75 -6.93 8.93 2.82
CA ILE A 75 -7.21 7.59 2.32
C ILE A 75 -8.71 7.37 2.29
N LYS A 76 -9.24 7.06 1.10
CA LYS A 76 -10.64 6.73 0.92
C LYS A 76 -10.80 5.31 0.42
N VAL A 77 -11.50 4.48 1.20
CA VAL A 77 -11.82 3.10 0.81
C VAL A 77 -12.85 3.09 -0.31
N LEU A 78 -12.53 2.37 -1.39
CA LEU A 78 -13.41 2.21 -2.55
C LEU A 78 -14.12 0.87 -2.48
N SER A 79 -15.32 0.78 -3.06
CA SER A 79 -16.05 -0.49 -3.19
C SER A 79 -15.40 -1.50 -4.14
N LYS A 80 -14.47 -1.04 -4.99
CA LYS A 80 -13.70 -1.87 -5.93
C LYS A 80 -12.72 -2.77 -5.20
N LYS A 81 -12.52 -3.99 -5.71
CA LYS A 81 -11.54 -4.95 -5.18
C LYS A 81 -10.26 -4.96 -6.00
N PHE A 82 -9.14 -5.30 -5.38
CA PHE A 82 -7.91 -5.67 -6.07
C PHE A 82 -7.72 -7.18 -6.06
N ASN A 83 -6.85 -7.69 -6.93
CA ASN A 83 -6.42 -9.07 -6.90
C ASN A 83 -4.96 -9.15 -6.43
N PRO A 84 -4.65 -9.79 -5.30
CA PRO A 84 -3.28 -9.93 -4.79
C PRO A 84 -2.29 -10.51 -5.82
N ALA A 85 -2.76 -11.37 -6.73
CA ALA A 85 -1.94 -11.95 -7.79
C ALA A 85 -1.40 -10.92 -8.80
N GLU A 86 -1.96 -9.69 -8.84
CA GLU A 86 -1.50 -8.62 -9.74
C GLU A 86 -0.10 -8.11 -9.38
N PHE A 87 0.31 -8.23 -8.12
CA PHE A 87 1.57 -7.64 -7.65
C PHE A 87 2.41 -8.54 -6.74
N ILE A 88 1.87 -9.65 -6.26
CA ILE A 88 2.62 -10.59 -5.41
C ILE A 88 3.35 -11.59 -6.29
N THR A 89 4.64 -11.33 -6.48
CA THR A 89 5.55 -12.17 -7.27
C THR A 89 6.59 -12.89 -6.42
N TRP A 90 6.55 -12.71 -5.09
CA TRP A 90 7.49 -13.30 -4.14
C TRP A 90 6.83 -14.36 -3.27
N ASN A 91 7.66 -15.13 -2.56
CA ASN A 91 7.20 -16.10 -1.58
C ASN A 91 6.94 -15.42 -0.23
N THR A 92 5.68 -15.35 0.18
CA THR A 92 5.24 -14.73 1.45
C THR A 92 5.70 -15.49 2.68
N GLN A 93 6.09 -16.77 2.57
CA GLN A 93 6.67 -17.52 3.69
C GLN A 93 8.08 -17.04 4.05
N THR A 94 8.88 -16.64 3.05
CA THR A 94 10.26 -16.17 3.28
C THR A 94 10.35 -14.65 3.41
N SER A 95 9.39 -13.92 2.85
CA SER A 95 9.23 -12.48 3.03
C SER A 95 7.79 -12.20 3.46
N PRO A 96 7.45 -12.47 4.73
CA PRO A 96 6.09 -12.30 5.22
C PRO A 96 5.73 -10.84 5.35
N TRP A 97 4.43 -10.62 5.19
CA TRP A 97 3.75 -9.39 5.50
C TRP A 97 3.85 -9.03 6.98
N PHE A 98 3.79 -7.74 7.29
CA PHE A 98 3.71 -7.26 8.67
C PHE A 98 2.29 -7.33 9.22
N VAL A 99 1.30 -6.93 8.42
CA VAL A 99 -0.12 -7.08 8.79
C VAL A 99 -0.59 -8.49 8.44
N GLN A 100 -1.10 -9.25 9.42
CA GLN A 100 -1.73 -10.54 9.18
C GLN A 100 -2.99 -10.39 8.31
N ARG A 101 -3.21 -11.32 7.38
CA ARG A 101 -4.32 -11.30 6.41
C ARG A 101 -4.62 -12.71 5.90
N ASP A 102 -5.71 -12.83 5.16
CA ASP A 102 -6.15 -14.07 4.52
C ASP A 102 -6.45 -13.85 3.04
N TRP A 103 -5.38 -13.81 2.23
CA TRP A 103 -5.39 -13.73 0.77
C TRP A 103 -5.02 -15.08 0.14
N ASP A 104 -5.43 -16.20 0.75
CA ASP A 104 -5.06 -17.55 0.34
C ASP A 104 -3.52 -17.75 0.34
N GLN A 105 -2.97 -18.29 -0.77
CA GLN A 105 -1.53 -18.53 -0.98
C GLN A 105 -0.66 -17.27 -0.93
N PHE A 106 -1.27 -16.09 -0.85
CA PHE A 106 -0.60 -14.79 -0.83
C PHE A 106 -0.54 -14.16 0.56
N SER A 107 -0.85 -14.93 1.62
CA SER A 107 -0.74 -14.52 3.02
C SER A 107 0.61 -14.86 3.63
#